data_AF-A0A1E4JZP3-F1
#
_entry.id   AF-A0A1E4JZP3-F1
#
_cell.length_a   1.000
_cell.length_b   1.000
_cell.length_c   1.000
_cell.angle_alpha   90.00
_cell.angle_beta   90.00
_cell.angle_gamma   90.00
#
_symmetry.space_group_name_H-M   'P 1'
#
loop_
_entity.id
_entity.type
_entity.pdbx_description
1 polymer ?
#
loop_
_entity_poly.entity_id
_entity_poly.type
_entity_poly.pdbx_seq_one_letter_code
_entity_poly.pdbx_strand_id
1 'polypeptide(L)'
;MNASRGFLARAALLAVTAAAAMLTAAQAARTGGNGRDDLLQGDAYGHRVSAAPDVCAYQAIDISASGQALAPIAASGTVTALDDGAAELDLSQPFAFYGESWQRIAVSTNGYLAFTADPGQEDGGDFNNDPYVPSLPDNARAAAARVLAYHDELDGEGAGATLRSAYFASCPRPSGLGDEACSVVQWKNWSRSGSSGALDVALILYHSSAAIALQYAALDASAGSSACIGIQADGAVDGLNWSCNGARPLVAASAICLFDPAHLPPDFSDRLFANGFEP
;
A
#
# COMPACT_ATOMS: atom_id res chain seq x y z
N MET A 1 21.37 64.01 -32.20
CA MET A 1 21.02 63.38 -30.91
C MET A 1 20.45 62.01 -31.25
N ASN A 2 21.23 61.00 -31.65
CA ASN A 2 22.08 60.08 -30.87
C ASN A 2 21.33 59.27 -29.80
N ALA A 3 20.96 58.03 -30.14
CA ALA A 3 20.81 56.85 -29.26
C ALA A 3 20.43 55.66 -30.18
N SER A 4 21.38 54.84 -30.62
CA SER A 4 22.00 53.68 -29.95
C SER A 4 21.27 52.34 -30.23
N ARG A 5 22.09 51.39 -30.67
CA ARG A 5 21.81 50.01 -31.08
C ARG A 5 21.55 49.10 -29.87
N GLY A 6 20.85 47.98 -30.09
CA GLY A 6 20.86 46.80 -29.21
C GLY A 6 19.89 45.73 -29.74
N PHE A 7 20.29 44.83 -30.64
CA PHE A 7 20.88 43.51 -30.35
C PHE A 7 20.09 42.69 -29.30
N LEU A 8 18.99 42.06 -29.72
CA LEU A 8 18.37 40.95 -29.00
C LEU A 8 17.86 39.91 -30.00
N ALA A 9 18.80 39.19 -30.61
CA ALA A 9 18.56 37.88 -31.17
C ALA A 9 19.66 36.96 -30.65
N ARG A 10 19.28 35.78 -30.16
CA ARG A 10 20.09 34.68 -29.59
C ARG A 10 20.29 34.71 -28.07
N ALA A 11 19.33 34.14 -27.35
CA ALA A 11 19.57 33.37 -26.13
C ALA A 11 18.31 32.55 -25.75
N ALA A 12 17.89 31.63 -26.62
CA ALA A 12 16.79 30.71 -26.31
C ALA A 12 17.13 29.25 -26.65
N LEU A 13 18.43 28.90 -26.62
CA LEU A 13 18.87 27.56 -26.96
C LEU A 13 20.09 27.16 -26.12
N LEU A 14 19.96 27.19 -24.79
CA LEU A 14 20.93 26.53 -23.91
C LEU A 14 20.37 26.24 -22.50
N ALA A 15 19.07 25.89 -22.40
CA ALA A 15 18.44 25.52 -21.13
C ALA A 15 17.55 24.26 -21.22
N VAL A 16 17.77 23.41 -22.23
CA VAL A 16 17.00 22.16 -22.40
C VAL A 16 17.87 20.91 -22.18
N THR A 17 19.20 21.04 -22.07
CA THR A 17 20.09 19.87 -21.96
C THR A 17 20.62 19.56 -20.56
N ALA A 18 20.29 20.36 -19.53
CA ALA A 18 20.69 20.06 -18.14
C ALA A 18 19.60 19.32 -17.33
N ALA A 19 18.32 19.50 -17.67
CA ALA A 19 17.21 18.87 -16.94
C ALA A 19 17.04 17.36 -17.27
N ALA A 20 17.41 16.93 -18.48
CA ALA A 20 17.30 15.52 -18.88
C ALA A 20 18.40 14.63 -18.29
N ALA A 21 19.56 15.19 -17.93
CA ALA A 21 20.67 14.46 -17.32
C ALA A 21 20.53 14.30 -15.80
N MET A 22 19.78 15.19 -15.13
CA MET A 22 19.48 15.04 -13.69
C MET A 22 18.29 14.11 -13.42
N LEU A 23 17.37 13.94 -14.39
CA LEU A 23 16.24 13.02 -14.24
C LEU A 23 16.65 11.53 -14.44
N THR A 24 17.75 11.27 -15.14
CA THR A 24 18.25 9.91 -15.41
C THR A 24 19.13 9.35 -14.30
N ALA A 25 19.73 10.19 -13.45
CA ALA A 25 20.50 9.74 -12.29
C ALA A 25 19.61 9.24 -11.12
N ALA A 26 18.39 9.77 -10.97
CA ALA A 26 17.45 9.33 -9.94
C ALA A 26 16.83 7.94 -10.22
N GLN A 27 16.83 7.50 -11.49
CA GLN A 27 16.33 6.18 -11.88
C GLN A 27 17.40 5.09 -11.84
N ALA A 28 18.69 5.43 -11.96
CA ALA A 28 19.78 4.46 -11.90
C ALA A 28 20.19 4.04 -10.47
N ALA A 29 19.79 4.79 -9.44
CA ALA A 29 20.06 4.43 -8.05
C ALA A 29 19.10 3.37 -7.47
N ARG A 30 17.97 3.08 -8.13
CA ARG A 30 16.89 2.23 -7.59
C ARG A 30 17.00 0.74 -7.95
N THR A 31 18.05 0.31 -8.64
CA THR A 31 18.24 -1.10 -9.05
C THR A 31 19.20 -1.88 -8.14
N GLY A 32 19.69 -1.28 -7.06
CA GLY A 32 20.48 -1.96 -6.04
C GLY A 32 19.67 -2.17 -4.77
N GLY A 33 19.07 -3.35 -4.60
CA GLY A 33 18.38 -3.77 -3.38
C GLY A 33 19.32 -3.91 -2.18
N ASN A 34 19.84 -2.80 -1.68
CA ASN A 34 20.35 -2.71 -0.32
C ASN A 34 19.14 -2.39 0.55
N GLY A 35 18.78 -3.28 1.48
CA GLY A 35 17.61 -3.10 2.37
C GLY A 35 17.61 -1.82 3.23
N ARG A 36 18.59 -0.92 3.06
CA ARG A 36 18.61 0.43 3.64
C ARG A 36 17.65 1.40 2.97
N ASP A 37 17.48 1.31 1.65
CA ASP A 37 16.63 2.28 0.92
C ASP A 37 15.16 2.15 1.35
N ASP A 38 14.76 0.95 1.79
CA ASP A 38 13.44 0.69 2.33
C ASP A 38 13.29 1.30 3.73
N LEU A 39 14.25 1.06 4.63
CA LEU A 39 14.22 1.56 6.00
C LEU A 39 14.26 3.10 6.10
N LEU A 40 14.75 3.76 5.05
CA LEU A 40 14.76 5.23 4.92
C LEU A 40 13.45 5.80 4.36
N GLN A 41 12.55 4.97 3.82
CA GLN A 41 11.28 5.42 3.25
C GLN A 41 10.24 5.63 4.36
N GLY A 42 9.74 6.87 4.44
CA GLY A 42 8.75 7.29 5.42
C GLY A 42 7.92 8.47 4.94
N ASP A 43 6.89 8.82 5.70
CA ASP A 43 5.96 9.92 5.44
C ASP A 43 6.13 11.07 6.47
N ALA A 44 5.27 12.09 6.42
CA ALA A 44 5.36 13.24 7.31
C ALA A 44 4.91 12.91 8.75
N TYR A 45 3.98 11.97 8.93
CA TYR A 45 3.53 11.45 10.21
C TYR A 45 4.65 10.68 10.93
N GLY A 46 5.50 9.99 10.16
CA GLY A 46 6.67 9.28 10.65
C GLY A 46 6.61 7.77 10.48
N HIS A 47 5.65 7.24 9.72
CA HIS A 47 5.63 5.83 9.37
C HIS A 47 6.92 5.41 8.66
N ARG A 48 7.24 4.13 8.75
CA ARG A 48 8.35 3.51 8.01
C ARG A 48 7.87 2.25 7.32
N VAL A 49 8.44 1.96 6.15
CA VAL A 49 8.14 0.74 5.38
C VAL A 49 9.38 -0.13 5.25
N SER A 50 9.21 -1.45 5.21
CA SER A 50 10.32 -2.37 4.93
C SER A 50 9.85 -3.67 4.30
N ALA A 51 10.64 -4.18 3.35
CA ALA A 51 10.57 -5.54 2.84
C ALA A 51 11.83 -6.37 3.22
N ALA A 52 12.71 -5.83 4.06
CA ALA A 52 13.93 -6.52 4.48
C ALA A 52 13.56 -7.76 5.33
N PRO A 53 14.03 -8.98 5.00
CA PRO A 53 13.53 -10.20 5.65
C PRO A 53 13.75 -10.30 7.16
N ASP A 54 14.73 -9.57 7.69
CA ASP A 54 15.04 -9.51 9.11
C ASP A 54 14.16 -8.52 9.90
N VAL A 55 13.50 -7.59 9.20
CA VAL A 55 12.53 -6.64 9.77
C VAL A 55 11.10 -7.04 9.42
N CYS A 56 10.88 -7.54 8.20
CA CYS A 56 9.60 -7.93 7.65
C CYS A 56 9.70 -9.30 6.97
N ALA A 57 9.86 -10.36 7.78
CA ALA A 57 9.86 -11.71 7.24
C ALA A 57 8.49 -12.07 6.63
N TYR A 58 8.51 -12.77 5.50
CA TYR A 58 7.32 -13.47 5.04
C TYR A 58 7.05 -14.67 5.95
N GLN A 59 5.83 -14.75 6.45
CA GLN A 59 5.32 -15.89 7.21
C GLN A 59 3.86 -16.06 6.82
N ALA A 60 3.58 -17.15 6.09
CA ALA A 60 2.27 -17.38 5.54
C ALA A 60 1.20 -17.43 6.64
N ILE A 61 0.16 -16.61 6.47
CA ILE A 61 -1.15 -16.80 7.10
C ILE A 61 -2.12 -17.14 5.99
N ASP A 62 -2.78 -18.29 6.11
CA ASP A 62 -3.85 -18.67 5.20
C ASP A 62 -5.15 -18.87 5.99
N ILE A 63 -6.12 -17.97 5.77
CA ILE A 63 -7.44 -18.04 6.40
C ILE A 63 -8.51 -18.54 5.43
N SER A 64 -8.13 -19.07 4.27
CA SER A 64 -9.10 -19.49 3.24
C SER A 64 -10.06 -20.59 3.68
N ALA A 65 -9.64 -21.42 4.64
CA ALA A 65 -10.46 -22.49 5.21
C ALA A 65 -11.14 -22.12 6.54
N SER A 66 -10.60 -21.15 7.28
CA SER A 66 -11.00 -20.86 8.67
C SER A 66 -11.56 -19.46 8.90
N GLY A 67 -11.27 -18.51 8.01
CA GLY A 67 -11.73 -17.13 8.10
C GLY A 67 -13.21 -17.00 7.78
N GLN A 68 -13.85 -15.98 8.34
CA GLN A 68 -15.20 -15.59 7.99
C GLN A 68 -15.23 -15.09 6.54
N ALA A 69 -16.18 -15.59 5.75
CA ALA A 69 -16.42 -15.05 4.41
C ALA A 69 -16.98 -13.63 4.51
N LEU A 70 -16.38 -12.71 3.76
CA LEU A 70 -16.89 -11.37 3.57
C LEU A 70 -17.83 -11.36 2.37
N ALA A 71 -18.94 -10.65 2.50
CA ALA A 71 -19.96 -10.53 1.46
C ALA A 71 -19.95 -9.10 0.91
N PRO A 72 -19.14 -8.82 -0.13
CA PRO A 72 -19.10 -7.50 -0.71
C PRO A 72 -20.44 -7.14 -1.35
N ILE A 73 -20.76 -5.86 -1.33
CA ILE A 73 -21.91 -5.27 -2.01
C ILE A 73 -21.37 -4.47 -3.19
N ALA A 74 -22.00 -4.63 -4.36
CA ALA A 74 -21.56 -3.96 -5.57
C ALA A 74 -21.68 -2.44 -5.43
N ALA A 75 -20.67 -1.70 -5.88
CA ALA A 75 -20.67 -0.24 -5.87
C ALA A 75 -21.78 0.34 -6.75
N SER A 76 -22.15 -0.39 -7.81
CA SER A 76 -23.27 -0.03 -8.68
C SER A 76 -24.04 -1.27 -9.16
N GLY A 77 -25.28 -1.08 -9.63
CA GLY A 77 -26.10 -2.17 -10.16
C GLY A 77 -25.70 -2.68 -11.55
N THR A 78 -24.61 -2.17 -12.12
CA THR A 78 -24.13 -2.51 -13.48
C THR A 78 -22.88 -3.40 -13.49
N VAL A 79 -22.28 -3.61 -12.32
CA VAL A 79 -21.08 -4.43 -12.08
C VAL A 79 -21.38 -5.41 -10.97
N THR A 80 -20.62 -6.50 -10.86
CA THR A 80 -20.79 -7.43 -9.74
C THR A 80 -19.99 -6.97 -8.54
N ALA A 81 -20.35 -7.48 -7.36
CA ALA A 81 -19.63 -7.16 -6.14
C ALA A 81 -18.24 -7.81 -6.05
N LEU A 82 -17.89 -8.71 -6.98
CA LEU A 82 -16.55 -9.32 -7.06
C LEU A 82 -15.64 -8.59 -8.05
N ASP A 83 -16.21 -7.69 -8.85
CA ASP A 83 -15.50 -6.75 -9.71
C ASP A 83 -15.32 -5.46 -8.89
N ASP A 84 -16.40 -4.68 -8.75
CA ASP A 84 -16.43 -3.45 -7.99
C ASP A 84 -17.39 -3.54 -6.80
N GLY A 85 -16.85 -3.69 -5.60
CA GLY A 85 -17.64 -3.67 -4.38
C GLY A 85 -16.82 -3.59 -3.11
N ALA A 86 -17.52 -3.42 -1.99
CA ALA A 86 -16.92 -3.42 -0.68
C ALA A 86 -17.70 -4.29 0.30
N ALA A 87 -16.99 -4.97 1.19
CA ALA A 87 -17.54 -5.61 2.37
C ALA A 87 -17.20 -4.80 3.61
N GLU A 88 -18.18 -4.59 4.49
CA GLU A 88 -17.92 -3.93 5.77
C GLU A 88 -17.43 -4.91 6.82
N LEU A 89 -16.51 -4.45 7.66
CA LEU A 89 -15.99 -5.21 8.78
C LEU A 89 -15.81 -4.31 10.01
N ASP A 90 -16.56 -4.62 11.07
CA ASP A 90 -16.26 -4.11 12.41
C ASP A 90 -15.09 -4.91 12.99
N LEU A 91 -14.03 -4.21 13.38
CA LEU A 91 -12.86 -4.81 14.01
C LEU A 91 -13.21 -5.24 15.45
N SER A 92 -12.62 -6.34 15.91
CA SER A 92 -12.80 -6.81 17.30
C SER A 92 -12.06 -5.93 18.32
N GLN A 93 -11.06 -5.19 17.86
CA GLN A 93 -10.34 -4.16 18.61
C GLN A 93 -10.11 -2.97 17.69
N PRO A 94 -10.09 -1.74 18.23
CA PRO A 94 -9.77 -0.57 17.42
C PRO A 94 -8.35 -0.71 16.83
N PHE A 95 -8.12 -0.07 15.70
CA PHE A 95 -6.82 0.04 15.08
C PHE A 95 -6.45 1.54 15.00
N ALA A 96 -5.24 1.88 15.44
CA ALA A 96 -4.74 3.25 15.30
C ALA A 96 -4.14 3.43 13.90
N PHE A 97 -4.52 4.50 13.20
CA PHE A 97 -4.05 4.79 11.86
C PHE A 97 -3.94 6.30 11.68
N TYR A 98 -2.72 6.80 11.38
CA TYR A 98 -2.40 8.23 11.32
C TYR A 98 -2.87 9.02 12.57
N GLY A 99 -2.76 8.41 13.75
CA GLY A 99 -3.15 9.03 15.03
C GLY A 99 -4.64 9.01 15.35
N GLU A 100 -5.47 8.48 14.44
CA GLU A 100 -6.90 8.29 14.66
C GLU A 100 -7.21 6.84 15.01
N SER A 101 -8.28 6.61 15.78
CA SER A 101 -8.70 5.28 16.22
C SER A 101 -9.92 4.83 15.45
N TRP A 102 -9.79 3.70 14.75
CA TRP A 102 -10.82 3.17 13.86
C TRP A 102 -11.32 1.81 14.35
N GLN A 103 -12.64 1.67 14.46
CA GLN A 103 -13.29 0.41 14.83
C GLN A 103 -13.88 -0.32 13.61
N ARG A 104 -13.91 0.32 12.44
CA ARG A 104 -14.50 -0.22 11.22
C ARG A 104 -13.62 0.03 10.01
N ILE A 105 -13.64 -0.94 9.11
CA ILE A 105 -13.07 -0.84 7.77
C ILE A 105 -14.08 -1.28 6.72
N ALA A 106 -13.91 -0.77 5.51
CA ALA A 106 -14.45 -1.34 4.30
C ALA A 106 -13.32 -2.08 3.57
N VAL A 107 -13.61 -3.31 3.17
CA VAL A 107 -12.70 -4.18 2.41
C VAL A 107 -13.13 -4.13 0.94
N SER A 108 -12.37 -3.44 0.11
CA SER A 108 -12.66 -3.32 -1.31
C SER A 108 -12.24 -4.57 -2.07
N THR A 109 -13.03 -4.97 -3.05
CA THR A 109 -12.66 -6.01 -4.02
C THR A 109 -11.50 -5.57 -4.88
N ASN A 110 -11.33 -4.27 -5.10
CA ASN A 110 -10.25 -3.64 -5.85
C ASN A 110 -8.88 -3.62 -5.14
N GLY A 111 -8.69 -4.38 -4.05
CA GLY A 111 -7.38 -4.63 -3.44
C GLY A 111 -6.90 -3.59 -2.43
N TYR A 112 -7.83 -2.86 -1.79
CA TYR A 112 -7.53 -1.94 -0.69
C TYR A 112 -8.49 -2.10 0.49
N LEU A 113 -8.07 -1.56 1.64
CA LEU A 113 -8.93 -1.29 2.78
C LEU A 113 -9.12 0.21 2.91
N ALA A 114 -10.32 0.64 3.26
CA ALA A 114 -10.59 2.01 3.70
C ALA A 114 -11.09 2.01 5.14
N PHE A 115 -10.60 2.94 5.95
CA PHE A 115 -11.12 3.16 7.29
C PHE A 115 -12.37 4.03 7.21
N THR A 116 -13.45 3.60 7.85
CA THR A 116 -14.75 4.26 7.76
C THR A 116 -15.33 4.52 9.14
N ALA A 117 -15.98 5.67 9.30
CA ALA A 117 -16.68 6.01 10.54
C ALA A 117 -18.05 5.29 10.59
N ASP A 118 -18.71 5.19 9.45
CA ASP A 118 -20.09 4.69 9.32
C ASP A 118 -20.22 3.64 8.21
N PRO A 119 -21.22 2.73 8.31
CA PRO A 119 -21.60 1.84 7.23
C PRO A 119 -21.93 2.59 5.95
N GLY A 120 -21.54 2.03 4.81
CA GLY A 120 -21.80 2.54 3.47
C GLY A 120 -20.97 3.76 3.09
N GLN A 121 -20.04 4.21 3.94
CA GLN A 121 -19.20 5.36 3.62
C GLN A 121 -18.32 5.08 2.39
N GLU A 122 -17.81 3.85 2.24
CA GLU A 122 -16.99 3.36 1.12
C GLU A 122 -17.78 2.29 0.36
N ASP A 123 -17.82 2.37 -0.97
CA ASP A 123 -18.55 1.43 -1.83
C ASP A 123 -17.64 0.44 -2.58
N GLY A 124 -16.33 0.65 -2.52
CA GLY A 124 -15.33 -0.22 -3.16
C GLY A 124 -15.15 0.04 -4.65
N GLY A 125 -15.87 0.99 -5.24
CA GLY A 125 -15.86 1.27 -6.67
C GLY A 125 -14.71 2.14 -7.15
N ASP A 126 -13.69 2.36 -6.30
CA ASP A 126 -12.45 3.02 -6.69
C ASP A 126 -11.48 1.97 -7.26
N PHE A 127 -11.63 1.64 -8.53
CA PHE A 127 -10.81 0.61 -9.17
C PHE A 127 -9.50 1.16 -9.74
N ASN A 128 -9.45 2.45 -10.05
CA ASN A 128 -8.25 3.07 -10.62
C ASN A 128 -7.18 3.19 -9.54
N ASN A 129 -6.00 2.62 -9.80
CA ASN A 129 -4.87 2.85 -8.94
C ASN A 129 -4.49 4.34 -8.95
N ASP A 130 -4.19 4.89 -7.77
CA ASP A 130 -3.72 6.27 -7.69
C ASP A 130 -2.39 6.44 -8.46
N PRO A 131 -2.16 7.57 -9.15
CA PRO A 131 -0.90 7.79 -9.87
C PRO A 131 0.31 7.94 -8.92
N TYR A 132 0.05 8.34 -7.67
CA TYR A 132 1.02 8.49 -6.59
C TYR A 132 0.28 8.44 -5.24
N VAL A 133 1.01 8.17 -4.15
CA VAL A 133 0.47 8.19 -2.79
C VAL A 133 1.24 9.23 -1.97
N PRO A 134 0.56 10.12 -1.24
CA PRO A 134 -0.89 10.23 -1.11
C PRO A 134 -1.57 10.88 -2.33
N SER A 135 -2.79 10.44 -2.65
CA SER A 135 -3.65 11.03 -3.68
C SER A 135 -5.11 10.99 -3.23
N LEU A 136 -5.88 12.00 -3.66
CA LEU A 136 -7.32 11.98 -3.43
C LEU A 136 -7.94 10.92 -4.35
N PRO A 137 -8.75 10.00 -3.79
CA PRO A 137 -9.55 9.07 -4.56
C PRO A 137 -10.35 9.77 -5.66
N ASP A 138 -10.41 9.18 -6.86
CA ASP A 138 -11.20 9.73 -7.96
C ASP A 138 -12.69 9.33 -7.88
N ASN A 139 -13.00 8.29 -7.10
CA ASN A 139 -14.36 7.89 -6.76
C ASN A 139 -14.91 8.74 -5.59
N ALA A 140 -16.06 9.39 -5.82
CA ALA A 140 -16.67 10.33 -4.88
C ALA A 140 -17.20 9.69 -3.57
N ARG A 141 -17.40 8.38 -3.55
CA ARG A 141 -17.79 7.59 -2.37
C ARG A 141 -16.61 6.99 -1.66
N ALA A 142 -15.40 7.17 -2.16
CA ALA A 142 -14.29 6.39 -1.68
C ALA A 142 -13.55 7.17 -0.57
N ALA A 143 -13.33 6.52 0.57
CA ALA A 143 -12.79 7.15 1.77
C ALA A 143 -11.28 7.28 1.66
N ALA A 144 -10.69 8.42 2.02
CA ALA A 144 -9.28 8.69 1.74
C ALA A 144 -8.31 7.97 2.68
N ALA A 145 -8.70 7.68 3.93
CA ALA A 145 -7.88 6.91 4.87
C ALA A 145 -7.80 5.43 4.46
N ARG A 146 -6.66 4.98 3.93
CA ARG A 146 -6.55 3.67 3.27
C ARG A 146 -5.26 2.92 3.49
N VAL A 147 -5.38 1.59 3.41
CA VAL A 147 -4.26 0.68 3.16
C VAL A 147 -4.42 0.09 1.76
N LEU A 148 -3.47 0.38 0.88
CA LEU A 148 -3.43 -0.12 -0.49
C LEU A 148 -2.60 -1.42 -0.47
N ALA A 149 -3.27 -2.57 -0.51
CA ALA A 149 -2.59 -3.87 -0.47
C ALA A 149 -2.11 -4.28 -1.87
N TYR A 150 -2.97 -4.06 -2.85
CA TYR A 150 -2.75 -4.26 -4.28
C TYR A 150 -3.85 -3.48 -5.02
N HIS A 151 -3.88 -2.15 -4.86
CA HIS A 151 -4.95 -1.33 -5.45
C HIS A 151 -4.72 -1.20 -6.95
N ASP A 152 -5.52 -1.93 -7.74
CA ASP A 152 -5.33 -2.08 -9.20
C ASP A 152 -6.48 -2.86 -9.89
N GLU A 153 -7.73 -2.42 -9.80
CA GLU A 153 -8.87 -3.05 -10.50
C GLU A 153 -8.87 -4.60 -10.35
N LEU A 154 -8.91 -5.10 -9.12
CA LEU A 154 -8.88 -6.54 -8.88
C LEU A 154 -10.24 -7.16 -9.17
N ASP A 155 -10.21 -8.26 -9.92
CA ASP A 155 -11.37 -9.01 -10.38
C ASP A 155 -11.39 -10.41 -9.73
N GLY A 156 -12.49 -10.69 -9.02
CA GLY A 156 -12.78 -11.95 -8.36
C GLY A 156 -13.84 -12.81 -9.08
N GLU A 157 -14.32 -12.42 -10.26
CA GLU A 157 -15.29 -13.19 -11.05
C GLU A 157 -14.72 -14.50 -11.61
N GLY A 158 -13.38 -14.63 -11.61
CA GLY A 158 -12.67 -15.86 -11.90
C GLY A 158 -13.03 -17.03 -10.97
N ALA A 159 -12.69 -18.24 -11.40
CA ALA A 159 -13.05 -19.44 -10.64
C ALA A 159 -12.25 -19.57 -9.33
N GLY A 160 -12.94 -19.44 -8.19
CA GLY A 160 -12.41 -19.79 -6.87
C GLY A 160 -11.90 -18.62 -6.03
N ALA A 161 -12.12 -17.38 -6.45
CA ALA A 161 -11.78 -16.21 -5.65
C ALA A 161 -12.53 -16.21 -4.33
N THR A 162 -11.86 -15.85 -3.23
CA THR A 162 -12.50 -15.65 -1.93
C THR A 162 -11.99 -14.39 -1.26
N LEU A 163 -12.88 -13.72 -0.54
CA LEU A 163 -12.57 -12.59 0.33
C LEU A 163 -12.95 -12.98 1.76
N ARG A 164 -11.98 -13.00 2.67
CA ARG A 164 -12.19 -13.46 4.05
C ARG A 164 -11.52 -12.57 5.07
N SER A 165 -12.04 -12.60 6.29
CA SER A 165 -11.40 -11.99 7.45
C SER A 165 -11.31 -12.95 8.65
N ALA A 166 -10.37 -12.69 9.54
CA ALA A 166 -10.26 -13.39 10.82
C ALA A 166 -9.65 -12.46 11.87
N TYR A 167 -10.10 -12.60 13.12
CA TYR A 167 -9.46 -11.98 14.27
C TYR A 167 -8.72 -13.03 15.09
N PHE A 168 -7.54 -12.68 15.57
CA PHE A 168 -6.73 -13.49 16.46
C PHE A 168 -6.38 -12.68 17.71
N ALA A 169 -6.68 -13.21 18.90
CA ALA A 169 -6.29 -12.58 20.16
C ALA A 169 -4.76 -12.59 20.39
N SER A 170 -4.06 -13.54 19.75
CA SER A 170 -2.60 -13.60 19.62
C SER A 170 -2.30 -13.91 18.17
N CYS A 171 -1.57 -13.02 17.49
CA CYS A 171 -1.40 -13.08 16.06
C CYS A 171 -0.49 -14.26 15.65
N PRO A 172 -0.92 -15.12 14.70
CA PRO A 172 -0.11 -16.27 14.28
C PRO A 172 1.17 -15.86 13.54
N ARG A 173 1.21 -14.66 12.96
CA ARG A 173 2.44 -14.00 12.49
C ARG A 173 2.81 -12.91 13.50
N PRO A 174 4.00 -12.93 14.11
CA PRO A 174 4.44 -11.84 14.97
C PRO A 174 4.65 -10.54 14.19
N SER A 175 4.40 -9.40 14.83
CA SER A 175 4.76 -8.07 14.30
C SER A 175 6.25 -7.76 14.42
N GLY A 176 6.98 -8.52 15.24
CA GLY A 176 8.35 -8.22 15.65
C GLY A 176 8.45 -7.31 16.87
N LEU A 177 7.31 -6.85 17.42
CA LEU A 177 7.23 -5.91 18.54
C LEU A 177 6.63 -6.52 19.82
N GLY A 178 6.28 -7.80 19.77
CA GLY A 178 5.69 -8.54 20.89
C GLY A 178 4.58 -9.48 20.43
N ASP A 179 3.95 -10.14 21.40
CA ASP A 179 2.68 -10.83 21.19
C ASP A 179 1.54 -9.81 21.25
N GLU A 180 0.69 -9.82 20.23
CA GLU A 180 -0.44 -8.90 20.14
C GLU A 180 -1.58 -9.48 19.30
N ALA A 181 -2.78 -8.94 19.49
CA ALA A 181 -3.92 -9.31 18.68
C ALA A 181 -3.79 -8.73 17.25
N CYS A 182 -4.36 -9.43 16.28
CA CYS A 182 -4.43 -8.92 14.91
C CYS A 182 -5.75 -9.25 14.21
N SER A 183 -6.11 -8.40 13.26
CA SER A 183 -7.14 -8.69 12.25
C SER A 183 -6.47 -8.98 10.92
N VAL A 184 -6.90 -10.04 10.25
CA VAL A 184 -6.39 -10.47 8.95
C VAL A 184 -7.50 -10.36 7.93
N VAL A 185 -7.20 -9.78 6.77
CA VAL A 185 -8.04 -9.79 5.58
C VAL A 185 -7.28 -10.50 4.46
N GLN A 186 -7.95 -11.38 3.73
CA GLN A 186 -7.33 -12.17 2.67
C GLN A 186 -8.14 -12.10 1.38
N TRP A 187 -7.49 -11.63 0.31
CA TRP A 187 -7.90 -11.85 -1.08
C TRP A 187 -7.14 -13.09 -1.56
N LYS A 188 -7.86 -14.17 -1.83
CA LYS A 188 -7.27 -15.41 -2.35
C LYS A 188 -7.83 -15.76 -3.72
N ASN A 189 -6.94 -16.10 -4.65
CA ASN A 189 -7.25 -16.46 -6.02
C ASN A 189 -8.00 -15.34 -6.78
N TRP A 190 -7.55 -14.11 -6.57
CA TRP A 190 -7.97 -12.92 -7.33
C TRP A 190 -7.02 -12.70 -8.50
N SER A 191 -7.31 -11.76 -9.39
CA SER A 191 -6.36 -11.28 -10.38
C SER A 191 -6.64 -9.83 -10.73
N ARG A 192 -5.63 -9.09 -11.21
CA ARG A 192 -5.88 -7.78 -11.82
C ARG A 192 -6.78 -7.96 -13.05
N SER A 193 -7.76 -7.10 -13.28
CA SER A 193 -8.64 -7.15 -14.44
C SER A 193 -7.87 -7.26 -15.76
N GLY A 194 -8.15 -8.28 -16.56
CA GLY A 194 -7.42 -8.58 -17.81
C GLY A 194 -6.03 -9.21 -17.63
N SER A 195 -5.65 -9.58 -16.40
CA SER A 195 -4.47 -10.40 -16.10
C SER A 195 -4.85 -11.89 -16.04
N SER A 196 -3.85 -12.75 -15.81
CA SER A 196 -4.05 -14.20 -15.64
C SER A 196 -3.27 -14.70 -14.43
N GLY A 197 -3.57 -15.91 -13.96
CA GLY A 197 -2.95 -16.44 -12.74
C GLY A 197 -3.70 -16.00 -11.48
N ALA A 198 -3.12 -16.30 -10.32
CA ALA A 198 -3.76 -16.10 -9.02
C ALA A 198 -2.90 -15.19 -8.14
N LEU A 199 -3.53 -14.14 -7.65
CA LEU A 199 -3.06 -13.25 -6.61
C LEU A 199 -3.62 -13.73 -5.27
N ASP A 200 -2.71 -13.97 -4.33
CA ASP A 200 -3.02 -14.32 -2.95
C ASP A 200 -2.35 -13.31 -2.02
N VAL A 201 -3.14 -12.38 -1.49
CA VAL A 201 -2.70 -11.32 -0.58
C VAL A 201 -3.39 -11.46 0.76
N ALA A 202 -2.60 -11.45 1.84
CA ALA A 202 -3.11 -11.29 3.19
C ALA A 202 -2.60 -9.98 3.79
N LEU A 203 -3.52 -9.13 4.25
CA LEU A 203 -3.24 -7.93 5.00
C LEU A 203 -3.52 -8.17 6.48
N ILE A 204 -2.57 -7.79 7.32
CA ILE A 204 -2.61 -7.98 8.77
C ILE A 204 -2.54 -6.62 9.46
N LEU A 205 -3.54 -6.32 10.27
CA LEU A 205 -3.59 -5.14 11.15
C LEU A 205 -3.25 -5.57 12.57
N TYR A 206 -2.15 -5.06 13.12
CA TYR A 206 -1.70 -5.34 14.48
C TYR A 206 -2.25 -4.29 15.45
N HIS A 207 -3.11 -4.70 16.38
CA HIS A 207 -3.96 -3.77 17.13
C HIS A 207 -3.25 -2.97 18.22
N SER A 208 -2.10 -3.44 18.73
CA SER A 208 -1.36 -2.74 19.79
C SER A 208 -0.26 -1.85 19.23
N SER A 209 0.50 -2.36 18.24
CA SER A 209 1.59 -1.63 17.61
C SER A 209 1.18 -0.71 16.47
N ALA A 210 -0.05 -0.86 15.95
CA ALA A 210 -0.50 -0.23 14.70
C ALA A 210 0.36 -0.58 13.47
N ALA A 211 1.19 -1.62 13.57
CA ALA A 211 1.89 -2.14 12.41
C ALA A 211 0.90 -2.75 11.41
N ILE A 212 1.31 -2.75 10.15
CA ILE A 212 0.58 -3.36 9.04
C ILE A 212 1.55 -4.30 8.33
N ALA A 213 1.10 -5.51 8.00
CA ALA A 213 1.87 -6.40 7.13
C ALA A 213 1.04 -6.84 5.94
N LEU A 214 1.60 -6.68 4.75
CA LEU A 214 1.09 -7.17 3.48
C LEU A 214 1.91 -8.41 3.11
N GLN A 215 1.26 -9.57 3.02
CA GLN A 215 1.88 -10.86 2.68
C GLN A 215 1.40 -11.27 1.28
N TYR A 216 2.34 -11.46 0.35
CA TYR A 216 2.06 -11.90 -1.02
C TYR A 216 2.46 -13.36 -1.16
N ALA A 217 1.51 -14.28 -1.04
CA ALA A 217 1.78 -15.71 -1.16
C ALA A 217 1.95 -16.12 -2.63
N ALA A 218 1.11 -15.56 -3.50
CA ALA A 218 1.16 -15.72 -4.94
C ALA A 218 0.88 -14.37 -5.61
N LEU A 219 1.40 -14.19 -6.82
CA LEU A 219 1.13 -13.03 -7.65
C LEU A 219 0.52 -13.51 -8.96
N ASP A 220 -0.44 -12.75 -9.47
CA ASP A 220 -0.91 -12.92 -10.83
C ASP A 220 0.17 -12.53 -11.85
N ALA A 221 -0.13 -12.63 -13.14
CA ALA A 221 0.80 -12.32 -14.22
C ALA A 221 1.18 -10.83 -14.30
N SER A 222 0.43 -9.94 -13.66
CA SER A 222 0.76 -8.51 -13.63
C SER A 222 1.86 -8.20 -12.61
N ALA A 223 2.03 -9.03 -11.58
CA ALA A 223 3.11 -8.93 -10.59
C ALA A 223 3.28 -7.51 -9.98
N GLY A 224 2.19 -6.78 -9.81
CA GLY A 224 2.14 -5.43 -9.27
C GLY A 224 2.65 -4.34 -10.21
N SER A 225 2.68 -4.58 -11.52
CA SER A 225 3.25 -3.64 -12.50
C SER A 225 2.50 -2.31 -12.60
N SER A 226 1.21 -2.28 -12.24
CA SER A 226 0.38 -1.08 -12.20
C SER A 226 -0.07 -0.74 -10.78
N ALA A 227 -0.19 -1.75 -9.91
CA ALA A 227 -0.72 -1.61 -8.56
C ALA A 227 -0.03 -0.56 -7.68
N CYS A 228 -0.85 0.05 -6.83
CA CYS A 228 -0.41 0.83 -5.69
C CYS A 228 -0.39 -0.01 -4.40
N ILE A 229 0.71 0.11 -3.68
CA ILE A 229 0.99 -0.55 -2.41
C ILE A 229 1.48 0.51 -1.43
N GLY A 230 0.80 0.67 -0.30
CA GLY A 230 1.14 1.68 0.68
C GLY A 230 0.00 2.02 1.62
N ILE A 231 0.09 3.17 2.27
CA ILE A 231 -0.92 3.74 3.15
C ILE A 231 -1.07 5.23 2.91
N GLN A 232 -2.24 5.77 3.22
CA GLN A 232 -2.47 7.21 3.25
C GLN A 232 -3.49 7.63 4.31
N ALA A 233 -3.30 8.82 4.83
CA ALA A 233 -4.14 9.44 5.84
C ALA A 233 -5.48 9.90 5.26
N ASP A 234 -6.44 10.22 6.16
CA ASP A 234 -7.69 10.82 5.74
C ASP A 234 -7.46 12.17 5.03
N GLY A 235 -8.34 12.47 4.07
CA GLY A 235 -8.18 13.60 3.15
C GLY A 235 -6.94 13.55 2.25
N ALA A 236 -6.20 12.44 2.22
CA ALA A 236 -4.96 12.26 1.47
C ALA A 236 -3.90 13.35 1.78
N VAL A 237 -3.85 13.80 3.02
CA VAL A 237 -2.93 14.87 3.45
C VAL A 237 -1.50 14.38 3.69
N ASP A 238 -1.34 13.07 3.89
CA ASP A 238 -0.07 12.40 4.09
C ASP A 238 -0.17 10.94 3.62
N GLY A 239 0.95 10.31 3.29
CA GLY A 239 0.97 8.95 2.79
C GLY A 239 2.36 8.35 2.65
N LEU A 240 2.43 7.05 2.85
CA LEU A 240 3.62 6.25 2.67
C LEU A 240 3.41 5.25 1.54
N ASN A 241 3.98 5.55 0.39
CA ASN A 241 4.03 4.63 -0.74
C ASN A 241 5.14 3.59 -0.54
N TRP A 242 4.91 2.34 -0.92
CA TRP A 242 5.98 1.39 -1.25
C TRP A 242 6.26 1.40 -2.75
N SER A 243 5.23 1.12 -3.54
CA SER A 243 5.27 1.04 -5.00
C SER A 243 3.93 1.49 -5.57
N CYS A 244 3.97 2.31 -6.62
CA CYS A 244 2.84 2.56 -7.50
C CYS A 244 3.33 2.44 -8.93
N ASN A 245 2.49 1.92 -9.83
CA ASN A 245 2.83 1.77 -11.24
C ASN A 245 4.14 0.99 -11.46
N GLY A 246 4.35 -0.07 -10.66
CA GLY A 246 5.48 -0.98 -10.80
C GLY A 246 6.85 -0.36 -10.50
N ALA A 247 6.88 0.78 -9.80
CA ALA A 247 8.14 1.46 -9.44
C ALA A 247 9.09 0.55 -8.64
N ARG A 248 8.54 -0.44 -7.92
CA ARG A 248 9.26 -1.55 -7.32
C ARG A 248 8.55 -2.86 -7.66
N PRO A 249 9.27 -3.90 -8.11
CA PRO A 249 8.66 -5.19 -8.42
C PRO A 249 8.21 -5.90 -7.14
N LEU A 250 7.08 -6.58 -7.20
CA LEU A 250 6.67 -7.53 -6.17
C LEU A 250 7.26 -8.91 -6.47
N VAL A 251 7.45 -9.69 -5.41
CA VAL A 251 7.92 -11.08 -5.48
C VAL A 251 6.94 -11.96 -4.73
N ALA A 252 6.64 -13.14 -5.24
CA ALA A 252 5.81 -14.11 -4.50
C ALA A 252 6.56 -14.62 -3.25
N ALA A 253 5.82 -15.09 -2.25
CA ALA A 253 6.32 -15.46 -0.93
C ALA A 253 7.16 -14.32 -0.28
N SER A 254 6.67 -13.09 -0.39
CA SER A 254 7.31 -11.90 0.19
C SER A 254 6.35 -11.11 1.06
N ALA A 255 6.91 -10.16 1.81
CA ALA A 255 6.19 -9.32 2.74
C ALA A 255 6.61 -7.86 2.63
N ILE A 256 5.67 -6.96 2.85
CA ILE A 256 5.91 -5.52 3.04
C ILE A 256 5.27 -5.13 4.37
N CYS A 257 6.04 -4.53 5.27
CA CYS A 257 5.56 -4.11 6.58
C CYS A 257 5.64 -2.60 6.70
N LEU A 258 4.59 -2.01 7.25
CA LEU A 258 4.51 -0.60 7.58
C LEU A 258 4.42 -0.48 9.10
N PHE A 259 5.21 0.42 9.67
CA PHE A 259 5.36 0.58 11.11
C PHE A 259 4.95 1.99 11.51
N ASP A 260 4.12 2.07 12.56
CA ASP A 260 3.76 3.32 13.20
C ASP A 260 4.99 3.93 13.91
N PRO A 261 5.18 5.26 13.86
CA PRO A 261 6.32 5.92 14.51
C PRO A 261 6.40 5.68 16.03
N ALA A 262 5.29 5.40 16.71
CA ALA A 262 5.28 5.08 18.13
C ALA A 262 5.85 3.67 18.43
N HIS A 263 5.92 2.79 17.42
CA HIS A 263 6.33 1.39 17.57
C HIS A 263 7.25 0.93 16.43
N LEU A 264 8.34 1.63 16.21
CA LEU A 264 9.37 1.19 15.27
C LEU A 264 10.14 -0.02 15.80
N PRO A 265 10.45 -1.04 14.97
CA PRO A 265 11.36 -2.10 15.36
C PRO A 265 12.72 -1.54 15.81
N PRO A 266 13.38 -2.14 16.83
CA PRO A 266 14.61 -1.61 17.43
C PRO A 266 15.73 -1.33 16.41
N ASP A 267 15.80 -2.16 15.38
CA ASP A 267 16.82 -2.13 14.34
C ASP A 267 16.71 -0.93 13.38
N PHE A 268 15.61 -0.17 13.40
CA PHE A 268 15.46 0.99 12.51
C PHE A 268 16.45 2.11 12.86
N SER A 269 16.67 2.41 14.15
CA SER A 269 17.58 3.49 14.56
C SER A 269 19.04 3.09 14.45
N ASP A 270 19.39 1.85 14.79
CA ASP A 270 20.79 1.40 14.77
C ASP A 270 21.35 1.33 13.34
N ARG A 271 20.52 1.01 12.34
CA ARG A 271 20.95 0.89 10.93
C ARG A 271 21.08 2.22 10.20
N LEU A 272 20.43 3.28 10.67
CA LEU A 272 20.63 4.64 10.15
C LEU A 272 22.05 5.15 10.45
N PHE A 273 22.67 4.66 11.52
CA PHE A 273 23.94 5.17 12.03
C PHE A 273 25.08 4.13 12.12
N ALA A 274 24.80 2.82 12.00
CA ALA A 274 25.79 1.74 12.14
C ALA A 274 26.91 1.74 11.10
N ASN A 275 26.78 2.51 10.02
CA ASN A 275 27.77 2.54 8.93
C ASN A 275 28.62 3.80 8.84
N GLY A 276 28.58 4.64 9.87
CA GLY A 276 29.43 5.82 9.97
C GLY A 276 28.93 6.97 9.10
N PHE A 277 28.99 8.17 9.66
CA PHE A 277 29.16 9.35 8.85
C PHE A 277 30.52 9.21 8.14
N GLU A 278 30.54 8.87 6.86
CA GLU A 278 31.69 9.26 6.03
C GLU A 278 31.53 10.76 5.74
N PRO A 279 32.48 11.61 6.20
CA PRO A 279 32.48 13.04 5.90
C PRO A 279 32.74 13.35 4.41
#